data_AF-G8SI87-F1
#
_entry.id   AF-G8SI87-F1
#
_cell.length_a   1.000
_cell.length_b   1.000
_cell.length_c   1.000
_cell.angle_alpha   90.00
_cell.angle_beta   90.00
_cell.angle_gamma   90.00
#
_symmetry.space_group_name_H-M   'P 1'
#
loop_
_entity.id
_entity.type
_entity.pdbx_description
1 polymer ?
#
loop_
_entity_poly.entity_id
_entity_poly.type
_entity_poly.pdbx_seq_one_letter_code
_entity_poly.pdbx_strand_id
1 'polypeptide(L)' 'MQDFNIEFLWKDVASGGNGCHAILKTDGGYYVQGRVVTGDERAAVLSHSEANRSGLLDDEDVIFVHGNVLDRLNS' A
#
# COMPACT_ATOMS: atom_id res chain seq x y z
N MET A 1 -11.14 -9.50 19.01
CA MET A 1 -11.09 -9.44 17.54
C MET A 1 -10.97 -7.96 17.22
N GLN A 2 -9.95 -7.52 16.49
CA GLN A 2 -9.90 -6.09 16.14
C GLN A 2 -10.95 -5.83 15.06
N ASP A 3 -11.84 -4.89 15.33
CA ASP A 3 -12.90 -4.49 14.40
C ASP A 3 -12.30 -3.51 13.39
N PHE A 4 -11.85 -4.03 12.25
CA PHE A 4 -11.40 -3.19 11.14
C PHE A 4 -12.63 -2.71 10.36
N ASN A 5 -12.96 -1.43 10.47
CA ASN A 5 -13.97 -0.82 9.60
C ASN A 5 -13.33 -0.51 8.25
N ILE A 6 -13.90 -1.08 7.18
CA ILE A 6 -13.54 -0.70 5.81
C ILE A 6 -14.08 0.69 5.55
N GLU A 7 -13.28 1.71 5.81
CA GLU A 7 -13.64 3.10 5.53
C GLU A 7 -13.48 3.44 4.03
N PHE A 8 -12.60 2.73 3.33
CA PHE A 8 -12.41 2.93 1.90
C PHE A 8 -12.07 1.63 1.15
N LEU A 9 -13.01 1.13 0.34
CA LEU A 9 -12.80 0.00 -0.57
C LEU A 9 -12.36 0.52 -1.95
N TRP A 10 -11.05 0.47 -2.25
CA TRP A 10 -10.50 0.96 -3.52
C TRP A 10 -10.56 -0.12 -4.61
N LYS A 11 -11.74 -0.30 -5.21
CA LYS A 11 -11.83 -0.87 -6.56
C LYS A 11 -11.68 0.26 -7.57
N ASP A 12 -10.62 0.25 -8.37
CA ASP A 12 -10.69 0.97 -9.64
C ASP A 12 -11.53 0.16 -10.65
N VAL A 13 -11.88 0.75 -11.79
CA VAL A 13 -12.73 0.09 -12.80
C VAL A 13 -12.07 -1.17 -13.42
N ALA A 14 -10.77 -1.36 -13.23
CA ALA A 14 -10.03 -2.54 -13.64
C ALA A 14 -9.93 -3.61 -12.53
N SER A 15 -10.37 -3.30 -11.32
CA SER A 15 -10.30 -4.18 -10.14
C SER A 15 -11.44 -5.20 -10.14
N GLY A 16 -11.32 -6.26 -10.94
CA GLY A 16 -12.29 -7.36 -11.02
C GLY A 16 -12.23 -8.36 -9.86
N GLY A 17 -13.38 -8.93 -9.47
CA GLY A 17 -13.52 -10.20 -8.73
C GLY A 17 -12.93 -10.29 -7.33
N ASN A 18 -11.59 -10.37 -7.21
CA ASN A 18 -10.78 -10.63 -6.01
C ASN A 18 -9.36 -10.02 -6.16
N GLY A 19 -8.61 -9.85 -5.05
CA GLY A 19 -7.23 -9.31 -5.07
C GLY A 19 -7.15 -7.78 -5.12
N CYS A 20 -8.21 -7.09 -4.69
CA CYS A 20 -8.28 -5.64 -4.71
C CYS A 20 -7.37 -5.04 -3.64
N HIS A 21 -6.60 -4.03 -4.04
CA HIS A 21 -5.85 -3.19 -3.11
C HIS A 21 -6.84 -2.35 -2.29
N ALA A 22 -6.51 -2.08 -1.03
CA ALA A 22 -7.41 -1.37 -0.12
C ALA A 22 -6.62 -0.54 0.89
N ILE A 23 -7.27 0.49 1.44
CA ILE A 23 -6.77 1.23 2.60
C ILE A 23 -7.77 1.02 3.72
N LEU A 24 -7.35 0.38 4.79
CA LEU A 24 -8.19 0.03 5.94
C LEU A 24 -7.93 1.02 7.06
N LYS A 25 -8.95 1.78 7.48
CA LYS A 25 -8.83 2.68 8.62
C LYS A 25 -8.86 1.88 9.92
N THR A 26 -7.99 2.25 10.84
CA THR A 26 -7.96 1.77 12.22
C THR A 26 -7.90 2.95 13.19
N ASP A 27 -8.15 2.69 14.47
CA ASP A 27 -7.87 3.67 15.52
C ASP A 27 -6.39 4.02 15.50
N GLY A 28 -6.10 5.28 15.13
CA GLY A 28 -4.73 5.81 15.05
C GLY A 28 -4.04 5.73 13.69
N GLY A 29 -4.68 5.23 12.62
CA GLY A 29 -4.05 5.24 11.30
C GLY A 29 -4.74 4.45 10.20
N TYR A 30 -3.94 3.98 9.26
CA TYR A 30 -4.38 3.26 8.07
C TYR A 30 -3.45 2.09 7.76
N TYR A 31 -4.01 0.94 7.38
CA TYR A 31 -3.27 -0.15 6.74
C TYR A 31 -3.42 -0.08 5.23
N VAL A 32 -2.35 -0.36 4.51
CA VAL A 32 -2.34 -0.41 3.04
C VAL A 32 -2.22 -1.85 2.58
N GLN A 33 -3.29 -2.37 2.00
CA GLN A 33 -3.29 -3.66 1.31
C GLN A 33 -2.95 -3.43 -0.17
N GLY A 34 -1.86 -4.02 -0.64
CA GLY A 34 -1.45 -3.90 -2.04
C GLY A 34 -0.58 -5.07 -2.50
N ARG A 35 -0.03 -4.96 -3.71
CA ARG A 35 0.96 -5.90 -4.23
C ARG A 35 2.30 -5.64 -3.55
N VAL A 36 2.82 -6.63 -2.84
CA VAL A 36 4.22 -6.63 -2.38
C VAL A 36 5.13 -6.55 -3.59
N VAL A 37 6.10 -5.64 -3.55
CA VAL A 37 7.09 -5.49 -4.62
C VAL A 37 8.15 -6.58 -4.50
N THR A 38 8.45 -7.29 -5.59
CA THR A 38 9.37 -8.44 -5.60
C THR A 38 10.40 -8.36 -6.74
N GLY A 39 11.52 -9.08 -6.64
CA GLY A 39 12.52 -9.17 -7.71
C GLY A 39 13.32 -7.88 -7.92
N ASP A 40 13.73 -7.61 -9.15
CA ASP A 40 14.56 -6.45 -9.52
C ASP A 40 13.89 -5.11 -9.17
N GLU A 41 12.56 -5.05 -9.29
CA GLU A 41 11.76 -3.89 -8.88
C GLU A 41 11.95 -3.59 -7.38
N ARG A 42 12.01 -4.63 -6.55
CA ARG A 42 12.20 -4.49 -5.11
C ARG A 42 13.59 -3.94 -4.78
N ALA A 43 14.62 -4.45 -5.45
CA ALA A 43 15.99 -3.98 -5.25
C ALA A 43 16.13 -2.50 -5.62
N ALA A 44 15.50 -2.06 -6.71
CA ALA A 44 15.49 -0.67 -7.12
C ALA A 44 14.79 0.25 -6.10
N VAL A 45 13.60 -0.15 -5.62
CA VAL A 45 12.86 0.65 -4.61
C VAL A 45 13.63 0.72 -3.30
N LEU A 46 14.18 -0.40 -2.81
CA LEU A 46 15.02 -0.40 -1.61
C LEU A 46 16.22 0.51 -1.76
N SER A 47 16.96 0.42 -2.87
CA SER A 47 18.13 1.27 -3.10
C SER A 47 17.75 2.76 -3.03
N HIS A 48 16.57 3.12 -3.51
CA HIS A 48 16.07 4.49 -3.44
C HIS A 48 15.68 4.88 -2.00
N SER A 49 15.00 4.00 -1.26
CA SER A 49 14.60 4.23 0.13
C SER A 49 15.81 4.39 1.06
N GLU A 50 16.83 3.53 0.92
CA GLU A 50 18.10 3.63 1.65
C GLU A 50 18.83 4.94 1.36
N ALA A 51 18.90 5.36 0.09
CA ALA A 51 19.52 6.63 -0.29
C ALA A 51 18.82 7.85 0.35
N ASN A 52 17.53 7.73 0.68
CA ASN A 52 16.73 8.76 1.35
C ASN A 52 16.64 8.57 2.88
N ARG A 53 17.41 7.64 3.47
CA ARG A 53 17.38 7.30 4.91
C ARG A 53 15.99 6.86 5.41
N SER A 54 15.19 6.27 4.53
CA SER A 54 13.86 5.71 4.82
C SER A 54 13.86 4.20 4.57
N GLY A 55 14.97 3.53 4.88
CA GLY A 55 15.13 2.07 4.80
C GLY A 55 14.03 1.32 5.56
N LEU A 56 13.88 0.04 5.26
CA LEU A 56 12.88 -0.80 5.93
C LEU A 56 13.42 -1.40 7.22
N LEU A 57 12.56 -1.55 8.22
CA LEU A 57 12.78 -2.44 9.36
C LEU A 57 12.49 -3.90 9.00
N ASP A 58 12.88 -4.82 9.90
CA ASP A 58 12.75 -6.27 9.70
C ASP A 58 11.30 -6.75 9.48
N ASP A 59 10.31 -5.98 9.95
CA ASP A 59 8.88 -6.27 9.84
C ASP A 59 8.15 -5.40 8.79
N GLU A 60 8.88 -4.63 8.00
CA GLU A 60 8.33 -3.76 6.95
C GLU A 60 8.57 -4.32 5.54
N ASP A 61 7.65 -4.01 4.62
CA ASP A 61 7.82 -4.31 3.20
C ASP A 61 7.25 -3.21 2.30
N VAL A 62 7.65 -3.21 1.03
CA VAL A 62 7.18 -2.24 0.04
C VAL A 62 5.90 -2.72 -0.62
N ILE A 63 4.86 -1.89 -0.51
CA ILE A 63 3.57 -2.12 -1.14
C ILE A 63 3.36 -1.13 -2.28
N PHE A 64 3.05 -1.65 -3.48
CA PHE A 64 2.72 -0.82 -4.62
C PHE A 64 1.23 -0.41 -4.60
N VAL A 65 1.00 0.90 -4.76
CA VAL A 65 -0.32 1.52 -4.87
C VAL A 65 -0.36 2.36 -6.15
N HIS A 66 -1.38 2.18 -6.99
CA HIS A 66 -1.52 2.95 -8.23
C HIS A 66 -1.77 4.44 -7.95
N GLY A 67 -1.22 5.33 -8.78
CA GLY A 67 -1.31 6.79 -8.57
C GLY A 67 -2.75 7.32 -8.51
N ASN A 68 -3.65 6.78 -9.34
CA ASN A 68 -5.09 7.13 -9.32
C ASN A 68 -5.77 6.85 -7.97
N VAL A 69 -5.14 6.08 -7.07
CA VAL A 69 -5.58 5.85 -5.70
C VAL A 69 -5.19 7.00 -4.78
N LEU A 70 -3.91 7.38 -4.78
CA LEU A 70 -3.46 8.48 -3.91
C LEU A 70 -4.02 9.83 -4.38
N ASP A 71 -4.23 10.01 -5.68
CA ASP A 71 -4.76 11.24 -6.24
C ASP A 71 -6.18 11.58 -5.74
N ARG A 72 -7.06 10.60 -5.45
CA ARG A 72 -8.40 10.91 -4.87
C ARG A 72 -8.41 11.04 -3.35
N LEU A 73 -7.32 10.72 -2.65
CA LEU A 73 -7.19 11.04 -1.21
C LEU A 73 -6.78 12.49 -0.99
N ASN A 74 -6.09 13.09 -1.97
CA ASN A 74 -5.64 14.47 -1.93
C ASN A 74 -6.69 15.48 -2.42
N SER A 75 -7.86 15.02 -2.86
CA SER A 75 -8.99 15.83 -3.36
C SER A 75 -10.09 15.98 -2.33
#